data_AF-A0A437SGK8-F1
#
_entry.id   AF-A0A437SGK8-F1
#
_cell.length_a   1.000
_cell.length_b   1.000
_cell.length_c   1.000
_cell.angle_alpha   90.00
_cell.angle_beta   90.00
_cell.angle_gamma   90.00
#
_symmetry.space_group_name_H-M   'P 1'
#
loop_
_entity.id
_entity.type
_entity.pdbx_description
1 polymer ?
#
loop_
_entity_poly.entity_id
_entity_poly.type
_entity_poly.pdbx_seq_one_letter_code
_entity_poly.pdbx_strand_id
1 'polypeptide(L)' 'MFEKFIEENIERDIKSFELLENLYKRYLIYCKAHNLKPIGRNGFTYRFTKNRIGVLHNSKGKSASWGVRLLPCKY' A
#
# COMPACT_ATOMS: atom_id res chain seq x y z
N MET A 1 4.59 -10.79 -6.78
CA MET A 1 3.24 -10.51 -6.24
C MET A 1 3.17 -9.13 -5.61
N PHE A 2 3.85 -8.89 -4.48
CA PHE A 2 3.84 -7.58 -3.83
C PHE A 2 4.42 -6.48 -4.74
N GLU A 3 5.56 -6.73 -5.39
CA GLU A 3 6.19 -5.75 -6.30
C GLU A 3 5.29 -5.39 -7.49
N LYS A 4 4.72 -6.39 -8.17
CA LYS A 4 3.72 -6.17 -9.23
C LYS A 4 2.50 -5.37 -8.74
N PHE A 5 2.00 -5.67 -7.55
CA PHE A 5 0.93 -4.88 -6.95
C PHE A 5 1.34 -3.41 -6.79
N ILE A 6 2.53 -3.13 -6.24
CA ILE A 6 3.04 -1.75 -6.13
C ILE A 6 3.09 -1.09 -7.50
N GLU A 7 3.77 -1.72 -8.46
CA GLU A 7 3.98 -1.19 -9.81
C GLU A 7 2.65 -0.84 -10.51
N GLU A 8 1.63 -1.69 -10.34
CA GLU A 8 0.34 -1.50 -11.00
C GLU A 8 -0.63 -0.58 -10.24
N ASN A 9 -0.44 -0.35 -8.94
CA ASN A 9 -1.43 0.34 -8.08
C ASN A 9 -0.92 1.59 -7.38
N ILE A 10 0.38 1.71 -7.18
CA ILE A 10 0.95 2.64 -6.22
C ILE A 10 2.07 3.42 -6.89
N GLU A 11 1.86 4.73 -6.95
CA GLU A 11 2.89 5.67 -7.31
C GLU A 11 3.33 6.41 -6.05
N ARG A 12 4.64 6.63 -5.87
CA ARG A 12 5.14 7.41 -4.74
C ARG A 12 4.79 8.89 -4.97
N ASP A 13 4.09 9.50 -4.02
CA ASP A 13 3.65 10.89 -4.11
C ASP A 13 3.74 11.55 -2.73
N ILE A 14 4.08 12.83 -2.67
CA ILE A 14 4.14 13.61 -1.42
C ILE A 14 2.92 14.51 -1.22
N LYS A 15 2.04 14.60 -2.23
CA LYS A 15 0.81 15.41 -2.19
C LYS A 15 -0.42 14.58 -1.81
N SER A 16 -0.39 13.28 -2.08
CA SER A 16 -1.45 12.33 -1.73
C SER A 16 -1.01 11.44 -0.57
N PHE A 17 -1.91 11.16 0.36
CA PHE A 17 -1.63 10.33 1.54
C PHE A 17 -2.68 9.25 1.71
N GLU A 18 -2.22 8.04 1.97
CA GLU A 18 -3.09 6.90 2.24
C GLU A 18 -2.75 6.24 3.56
N LEU A 19 -3.79 5.71 4.20
CA LEU A 19 -3.62 4.86 5.39
C LEU A 19 -3.15 3.47 4.96
N LEU A 20 -2.25 2.89 5.75
CA LEU A 20 -1.77 1.53 5.50
C LEU A 20 -2.89 0.49 5.46
N GLU A 21 -3.96 0.71 6.22
CA GLU A 21 -5.13 -0.14 6.21
C GLU A 21 -5.84 -0.14 4.84
N ASN A 22 -5.98 1.04 4.22
CA ASN A 22 -6.58 1.15 2.89
C ASN A 22 -5.69 0.47 1.84
N LEU A 23 -4.38 0.67 1.93
CA LEU A 23 -3.40 0.02 1.05
C LEU A 23 -3.46 -1.50 1.17
N TYR A 24 -3.58 -2.02 2.40
CA TYR A 24 -3.70 -3.45 2.63
C TYR A 24 -5.04 -4.02 2.14
N LYS A 25 -6.16 -3.31 2.35
CA LYS A 25 -7.46 -3.71 1.78
C LYS A 25 -7.41 -3.81 0.26
N ARG A 26 -6.79 -2.82 -0.39
CA ARG A 26 -6.60 -2.83 -1.85
C ARG A 26 -5.69 -3.96 -2.32
N TYR A 27 -4.63 -4.27 -1.57
CA TYR A 27 -3.79 -5.43 -1.83
C TYR A 27 -4.56 -6.76 -1.74
N LEU A 28 -5.48 -6.90 -0.76
CA LEU A 28 -6.32 -8.10 -0.65
C LEU A 28 -7.26 -8.26 -1.86
N ILE A 29 -7.82 -7.15 -2.36
CA ILE A 29 -8.65 -7.16 -3.58
C ILE A 29 -7.82 -7.61 -4.78
N TYR A 30 -6.64 -7.02 -4.97
CA TYR A 30 -5.69 -7.45 -6.00
C TYR A 30 -5.36 -8.95 -5.90
N CYS A 31 -5.04 -9.43 -4.70
CA CYS A 31 -4.77 -10.86 -4.49
C CYS A 31 -5.96 -11.73 -4.86
N LYS A 32 -7.19 -11.33 -4.50
CA LYS A 32 -8.41 -12.06 -4.86
C LYS A 32 -8.64 -12.09 -6.37
N ALA A 33 -8.48 -10.95 -7.06
CA ALA A 33 -8.68 -10.84 -8.50
C ALA A 33 -7.69 -11.71 -9.30
N HIS A 34 -6.46 -11.85 -8.82
CA HIS A 34 -5.41 -12.65 -9.47
C HIS A 34 -5.28 -14.07 -8.90
N ASN A 35 -6.20 -14.52 -8.03
CA ASN A 35 -6.17 -15.81 -7.35
C ASN A 35 -4.83 -16.10 -6.63
N LEU A 36 -4.30 -15.08 -5.96
CA LEU A 36 -3.02 -15.08 -5.26
C LEU A 36 -3.21 -15.20 -3.75
N LYS A 37 -2.33 -15.95 -3.08
CA LYS A 37 -2.33 -16.03 -1.62
C LYS A 37 -1.77 -14.73 -1.00
N PRO A 38 -2.55 -13.96 -0.23
CA PRO A 38 -2.07 -12.70 0.34
C PRO A 38 -1.04 -12.94 1.44
N ILE A 39 -0.09 -12.00 1.57
CA ILE A 39 0.74 -11.91 2.76
C ILE A 39 -0.06 -11.29 3.90
N GLY A 40 0.25 -11.67 5.14
CA GLY A 40 -0.41 -11.08 6.31
C GLY A 40 -0.07 -9.60 6.48
N ARG A 41 -0.93 -8.88 7.20
CA ARG A 41 -0.84 -7.42 7.44
C ARG A 41 0.55 -6.98 7.90
N ASN A 42 1.14 -7.66 8.89
CA ASN A 42 2.47 -7.30 9.41
C ASN A 42 3.56 -7.49 8.35
N GLY A 43 3.46 -8.55 7.54
CA GLY A 43 4.38 -8.79 6.42
C GLY A 43 4.25 -7.74 5.31
N PHE A 44 3.02 -7.31 5.03
CA PHE A 44 2.75 -6.20 4.12
C PHE A 44 3.38 -4.90 4.64
N THR A 45 3.10 -4.52 5.88
CA THR A 45 3.68 -3.34 6.54
C THR A 45 5.21 -3.35 6.49
N TYR A 46 5.82 -4.48 6.86
CA TYR A 46 7.27 -4.63 6.86
C TYR A 46 7.86 -4.42 5.46
N ARG A 47 7.30 -5.07 4.43
CA ARG A 47 7.76 -4.90 3.04
C ARG A 47 7.55 -3.49 2.53
N PHE A 48 6.41 -2.88 2.84
CA PHE A 48 6.06 -1.52 2.44
C PHE A 48 7.06 -0.49 2.98
N THR A 49 7.38 -0.60 4.27
CA THR A 49 8.36 0.27 4.93
C THR A 49 9.79 -0.02 4.46
N LYS A 50 10.17 -1.31 4.38
CA LYS A 50 11.52 -1.73 3.96
C LYS A 50 11.86 -1.27 2.53
N ASN A 51 10.89 -1.39 1.61
CA ASN A 51 11.08 -1.00 0.21
C ASN A 51 10.87 0.49 -0.04
N ARG A 52 10.61 1.31 1.00
CA ARG A 52 10.40 2.77 0.89
C ARG A 52 9.37 3.16 -0.18
N ILE A 53 8.29 2.39 -0.27
CA ILE A 53 7.24 2.55 -1.30
C ILE A 53 6.57 3.93 -1.24
N GLY A 54 6.47 4.51 -0.04
CA GLY A 54 5.88 5.82 0.20
C GLY A 54 6.67 6.63 1.22
N VAL A 55 6.26 7.89 1.41
CA VAL A 55 6.84 8.77 2.44
C VAL A 55 6.03 8.63 3.72
N LEU A 56 6.63 8.10 4.79
CA LEU A 56 5.94 8.00 6.08
C LEU A 56 5.66 9.38 6.65
N HIS A 57 4.39 9.66 6.94
CA HIS A 57 3.94 10.87 7.60
C HIS A 57 3.25 10.51 8.93
N ASN A 58 3.98 10.74 10.02
CA ASN A 58 3.49 10.51 11.38
C ASN A 58 3.34 11.85 12.10
N SER A 59 2.09 12.26 12.32
CA SER A 59 1.78 13.41 13.17
C SER A 59 1.28 12.95 14.53
N LYS A 60 1.68 13.64 15.60
CA LYS A 60 1.25 13.33 16.97
C LYS A 60 -0.28 13.35 17.06
N GLY A 61 -0.87 12.25 17.54
CA GLY A 61 -2.32 12.10 17.70
C GLY A 61 -3.09 11.71 16.43
N LYS A 62 -2.42 11.40 15.31
CA LYS A 62 -3.06 10.91 14.07
C LYS A 62 -2.50 9.55 13.68
N SER A 63 -3.32 8.74 13.02
CA SER A 63 -2.87 7.49 12.40
C SER A 63 -1.77 7.78 11.38
N ALA A 64 -0.75 6.92 11.36
CA ALA A 64 0.30 6.96 10.36
C ALA A 64 -0.29 6.92 8.95
N SER A 65 0.16 7.81 8.07
CA SER A 65 -0.18 7.80 6.66
C SER A 65 1.09 7.73 5.81
N TRP A 66 0.93 7.21 4.59
CA TRP A 66 2.01 7.09 3.63
C TRP A 66 1.70 7.98 2.45
N GLY A 67 2.66 8.85 2.13
CA GLY A 67 2.69 9.63 0.91
C GLY A 67 2.79 8.69 -0.28
N VAL A 68 1.64 8.38 -0.88
CA VAL A 68 1.46 7.59 -2.09
C VAL A 68 0.19 8.03 -2.80
N ARG A 69 0.22 7.94 -4.13
CA ARG A 69 -0.95 8.08 -4.97
C ARG A 69 -1.41 6.70 -5.42
N LEU A 70 -2.70 6.46 -5.28
CA LEU A 70 -3.36 5.30 -5.82
C LEU A 70 -3.62 5.47 -7.31
N LEU A 71 -3.09 4.58 -8.12
CA LEU A 71 -3.40 4.48 -9.55
C LEU A 71 -4.85 3.99 -9.73
N PRO A 72 -5.46 4.15 -10.92
CA PRO A 72 -6.81 3.64 -11.19
C PRO A 72 -6.95 2.15 -10.83
N CYS A 73 -8.06 1.78 -10.19
CA CYS A 73 -8.33 0.38 -9.85
C CYS A 73 -8.63 -0.41 -11.13
N LYS A 74 -7.99 -1.57 -11.30
CA LYS A 74 -8.16 -2.44 -12.49
C LYS A 74 -8.98 -3.71 -12.20
N TYR A 75 -9.60 -3.79 -11.02
CA TYR A 75 -10.30 -4.97 -10.46
C TYR A 75 -11.42 -4.55 -9.53
#